data_AF-A0A935PT96-F1
#
_entry.id   AF-A0A935PT96-F1
#
_cell.length_a   1.000
_cell.length_b   1.000
_cell.length_c   1.000
_cell.angle_alpha   90.00
_cell.angle_beta   90.00
_cell.angle_gamma   90.00
#
_symmetry.space_group_name_H-M   'P 1'
#
loop_
_entity.id
_entity.type
_entity.pdbx_description
1 polymer ?
#
loop_
_entity_poly.entity_id
_entity_poly.type
_entity_poly.pdbx_seq_one_letter_code
_entity_poly.pdbx_strand_id
1 'polypeptide(L)'
;MTRPAEHLTASEFPQALREALRFRPEPVVGDPLAAALLRIERDPAFSQSRMITRILVALTYREGEFRRSEIAGLDAPTHALAITLLDAFGAGKTPQADWERAVARARAAELGAN
;
A
#
# COMPACT_ATOMS: atom_id res chain seq x y z
N MET A 1 26.51 4.22 13.82
CA MET A 1 25.20 3.61 13.49
C MET A 1 24.17 4.73 13.41
N THR A 2 23.79 5.15 12.22
CA THR A 2 22.71 6.14 12.04
C THR A 2 21.39 5.45 12.41
N ARG A 3 20.63 6.00 13.35
CA ARG A 3 19.28 5.47 13.63
C ARG A 3 18.46 5.57 12.35
N PRO A 4 17.74 4.51 11.96
CA PRO A 4 16.82 4.61 10.84
C PRO A 4 15.81 5.73 11.09
N ALA A 5 15.53 6.56 10.08
CA ALA A 5 14.55 7.63 10.18
C ALA A 5 13.15 7.05 10.48
N GLU A 6 12.47 7.59 11.49
CA GLU A 6 11.11 7.15 11.90
C GLU A 6 10.09 7.51 10.82
N HIS A 7 10.27 8.63 10.13
CA HIS A 7 9.46 9.07 8.99
C HIS A 7 10.12 8.67 7.68
N LEU A 8 9.32 8.19 6.75
CA LEU A 8 9.70 7.70 5.44
C LEU A 8 8.91 8.47 4.38
N THR A 9 9.60 8.93 3.36
CA THR A 9 8.97 9.45 2.14
C THR A 9 8.34 8.31 1.32
N ALA A 10 7.47 8.67 0.37
CA ALA A 10 6.93 7.73 -0.62
C ALA A 10 8.01 6.92 -1.36
N SER A 11 9.22 7.47 -1.54
CA SER A 11 10.35 6.78 -2.14
C SER A 11 11.09 5.82 -1.21
N GLU A 12 11.11 6.09 0.11
CA GLU A 12 11.80 5.26 1.11
C GLU A 12 10.91 4.12 1.62
N PHE A 13 9.59 4.35 1.63
CA PHE A 13 8.61 3.39 2.11
C PHE A 13 8.69 2.01 1.41
N PRO A 14 8.80 1.90 0.07
CA PRO A 14 8.93 0.60 -0.60
C PRO A 14 10.13 -0.22 -0.14
N GLN A 15 11.25 0.44 0.16
CA GLN A 15 12.45 -0.25 0.64
C GLN A 15 12.24 -0.74 2.07
N ALA A 16 11.72 0.12 2.95
CA ALA A 16 11.45 -0.25 4.35
C ALA A 16 10.44 -1.41 4.45
N LEU A 17 9.43 -1.44 3.58
CA LEU A 17 8.45 -2.52 3.50
C LEU A 17 9.10 -3.86 3.13
N ARG A 18 9.99 -3.85 2.11
CA ARG A 18 10.74 -5.04 1.71
C ARG A 18 11.72 -5.52 2.79
N GLU A 19 12.37 -4.59 3.51
CA GLU A 19 13.26 -4.93 4.62
C GLU A 19 12.52 -5.65 5.75
N ALA A 20 11.29 -5.23 6.06
CA ALA A 20 10.45 -5.88 7.06
C ALA A 20 10.07 -7.34 6.71
N LEU A 21 10.28 -7.77 5.47
CA LEU A 21 9.86 -9.06 4.94
C LEU A 21 10.94 -10.07 4.69
N ARG A 22 12.20 -9.71 4.91
CA ARG A 22 13.35 -10.58 4.63
C ARG A 22 13.22 -12.00 5.24
N PHE A 23 12.30 -12.20 6.19
CA PHE A 23 12.07 -13.45 6.89
C PHE A 23 10.62 -14.00 6.84
N ARG A 24 9.71 -13.48 6.01
CA ARG A 24 8.32 -13.98 5.93
C ARG A 24 7.96 -14.47 4.53
N PRO A 25 7.53 -15.74 4.35
CA PRO A 25 6.87 -16.17 3.13
C PRO A 25 5.47 -15.57 3.08
N GLU A 26 5.15 -14.84 2.00
CA GLU A 26 3.85 -14.22 1.83
C GLU A 26 3.04 -14.89 0.70
N PRO A 27 1.72 -15.02 0.87
CA PRO A 27 0.85 -15.52 -0.18
C PRO A 27 0.83 -14.55 -1.37
N VAL A 28 0.98 -15.09 -2.58
CA VAL A 28 0.87 -14.31 -3.82
C VAL A 28 -0.57 -13.86 -4.01
N VAL A 29 -0.79 -12.55 -4.12
CA VAL A 29 -2.08 -11.98 -4.51
C VAL A 29 -2.14 -11.95 -6.03
N GLY A 30 -3.15 -12.59 -6.63
CA GLY A 30 -3.25 -12.70 -8.10
C GLY A 30 -3.41 -11.36 -8.81
N ASP A 31 -4.47 -10.61 -8.47
CA ASP A 31 -4.67 -9.22 -8.90
C ASP A 31 -4.62 -8.30 -7.68
N PRO A 32 -3.46 -7.66 -7.40
CA PRO A 32 -3.29 -6.85 -6.21
C PRO A 32 -4.13 -5.56 -6.25
N LEU A 33 -4.38 -4.99 -7.43
CA LEU A 33 -5.14 -3.75 -7.54
C LEU A 33 -6.63 -4.02 -7.28
N ALA A 34 -7.18 -5.09 -7.84
CA ALA A 34 -8.54 -5.51 -7.56
C ALA A 34 -8.72 -5.94 -6.09
N ALA A 35 -7.75 -6.69 -5.53
CA ALA A 35 -7.80 -7.10 -4.12
C ALA A 35 -7.74 -5.91 -3.15
N ALA A 36 -6.93 -4.89 -3.46
CA ALA A 36 -6.86 -3.65 -2.69
C ALA A 36 -8.20 -2.92 -2.70
N LEU A 37 -8.80 -2.73 -3.87
CA LEU A 37 -10.10 -2.09 -4.00
C LEU A 37 -11.19 -2.85 -3.25
N LEU A 38 -11.25 -4.17 -3.41
CA LEU A 38 -12.24 -5.00 -2.71
C LEU A 38 -12.13 -4.85 -1.19
N ARG A 39 -10.91 -4.82 -0.65
CA ARG A 39 -10.70 -4.65 0.79
C ARG A 39 -11.12 -3.26 1.27
N ILE A 40 -10.77 -2.22 0.52
CA ILE A 40 -11.15 -0.84 0.85
C ILE A 40 -12.67 -0.66 0.78
N GLU A 41 -13.32 -1.18 -0.26
CA GLU A 41 -14.77 -1.06 -0.44
C GLU A 41 -15.55 -1.83 0.64
N ARG A 42 -15.00 -2.95 1.14
CA ARG A 42 -15.64 -3.74 2.20
C ARG A 42 -15.57 -3.05 3.56
N ASP A 43 -14.40 -2.52 3.92
CA ASP A 43 -14.13 -1.95 5.25
C ASP A 43 -13.44 -0.57 5.15
N PRO A 44 -14.06 0.45 4.53
CA PRO A 44 -13.39 1.73 4.19
C PRO A 44 -12.93 2.55 5.41
N ALA A 45 -13.60 2.42 6.54
CA ALA A 45 -13.23 3.14 7.77
C ALA A 45 -12.06 2.49 8.54
N PHE A 46 -11.65 1.26 8.18
CA PHE A 46 -10.59 0.55 8.88
C PHE A 46 -9.21 1.15 8.57
N SER A 47 -8.35 1.20 9.59
CA SER A 47 -6.98 1.73 9.47
C SER A 47 -6.16 1.03 8.39
N GLN A 48 -6.40 -0.27 8.17
CA GLN A 48 -5.72 -1.05 7.13
C GLN A 48 -6.15 -0.62 5.72
N SER A 49 -7.45 -0.36 5.51
CA SER A 49 -7.95 0.17 4.24
C SER A 49 -7.36 1.55 3.94
N ARG A 50 -7.34 2.43 4.95
CA ARG A 50 -6.69 3.76 4.85
C ARG A 50 -5.20 3.67 4.54
N MET A 51 -4.51 2.70 5.12
CA MET A 51 -3.11 2.43 4.80
C MET A 51 -2.94 1.99 3.35
N ILE A 52 -3.78 1.07 2.86
CA ILE A 52 -3.74 0.62 1.45
C ILE A 52 -4.00 1.79 0.51
N THR A 53 -4.97 2.66 0.80
CA THR A 53 -5.23 3.88 0.02
C THR A 53 -4.01 4.79 -0.02
N ARG A 54 -3.33 5.01 1.11
CA ARG A 54 -2.08 5.79 1.16
C ARG A 54 -0.97 5.17 0.32
N ILE A 55 -0.85 3.84 0.32
CA ILE A 55 0.10 3.12 -0.52
C ILE A 55 -0.24 3.34 -2.01
N LEU A 56 -1.51 3.20 -2.41
CA LEU A 56 -1.94 3.44 -3.79
C LEU A 56 -1.62 4.88 -4.23
N VAL A 57 -1.87 5.88 -3.38
CA VAL A 57 -1.52 7.29 -3.62
C VAL A 57 -0.02 7.45 -3.80
N ALA A 58 0.78 6.84 -2.92
CA ALA A 58 2.24 6.93 -2.97
C ALA A 58 2.84 6.32 -4.24
N LEU A 59 2.28 5.20 -4.71
CA LEU A 59 2.72 4.61 -5.98
C LEU A 59 2.31 5.46 -7.17
N THR A 60 1.06 5.92 -7.19
CA THR A 60 0.50 6.63 -8.34
C THR A 60 1.11 8.02 -8.52
N TYR A 61 1.28 8.77 -7.42
CA TYR A 61 1.64 10.18 -7.45
C TYR A 61 3.00 10.49 -6.81
N ARG A 62 3.70 9.49 -6.23
CA ARG A 62 4.95 9.69 -5.48
C ARG A 62 4.81 10.62 -4.27
N GLU A 63 3.62 10.64 -3.69
CA GLU A 63 3.26 11.50 -2.56
C GLU A 63 2.98 10.69 -1.29
N GLY A 64 3.15 11.34 -0.14
CA GLY A 64 2.79 10.77 1.15
C GLY A 64 3.97 10.56 2.08
N GLU A 65 3.64 10.57 3.36
CA GLU A 65 4.56 10.30 4.46
C GLU A 65 4.10 9.03 5.17
N PHE A 66 5.06 8.19 5.54
CA PHE A 66 4.83 6.95 6.27
C PHE A 66 5.72 6.90 7.51
N ARG A 67 5.33 6.13 8.52
CA ARG A 67 6.19 5.85 9.67
C ARG A 67 6.68 4.41 9.63
N ARG A 68 7.91 4.17 10.08
CA ARG A 68 8.43 2.80 10.24
C ARG A 68 7.58 1.97 11.20
N SER A 69 7.06 2.60 12.26
CA SER A 69 6.12 1.97 13.20
C SER A 69 4.82 1.48 12.52
N GLU A 70 4.36 2.15 11.46
CA GLU A 70 3.19 1.69 10.69
C GLU A 70 3.46 0.38 9.97
N ILE A 71 4.66 0.21 9.40
CA ILE A 71 5.09 -1.04 8.73
C ILE A 71 5.11 -2.19 9.72
N ALA A 72 5.68 -1.98 10.92
CA ALA A 72 5.74 -3.01 11.95
C ALA A 72 4.35 -3.41 12.48
N GLY A 73 3.37 -2.52 12.38
CA GLY A 73 1.98 -2.75 12.81
C GLY A 73 1.09 -3.40 11.74
N LEU A 74 1.58 -3.64 10.52
CA LEU A 74 0.80 -4.29 9.48
C LEU A 74 0.56 -5.77 9.81
N ASP A 75 -0.69 -6.20 9.62
CA ASP A 75 -0.99 -7.63 9.61
C ASP A 75 -0.40 -8.28 8.36
N ALA A 76 -0.14 -9.59 8.42
CA ALA A 76 0.46 -10.31 7.30
C ALA A 76 -0.34 -10.17 5.98
N PRO A 77 -1.70 -10.19 5.97
CA PRO A 77 -2.46 -9.97 4.74
C PRO A 77 -2.27 -8.58 4.13
N THR A 78 -2.28 -7.51 4.92
CA THR A 78 -2.10 -6.13 4.41
C THR A 78 -0.69 -5.94 3.89
N HIS A 79 0.28 -6.56 4.55
CA HIS A 79 1.68 -6.51 4.15
C HIS A 79 1.93 -7.22 2.81
N ALA A 80 1.41 -8.44 2.64
CA ALA A 80 1.49 -9.21 1.39
C ALA A 80 0.85 -8.47 0.22
N LEU A 81 -0.31 -7.86 0.47
CA LEU A 81 -0.99 -7.02 -0.51
C LEU A 81 -0.15 -5.79 -0.89
N ALA A 82 0.44 -5.11 0.10
CA ALA A 82 1.27 -3.94 -0.14
C ALA A 82 2.51 -4.27 -1.00
N ILE A 83 3.18 -5.39 -0.76
CA ILE A 83 4.28 -5.84 -1.63
C ILE A 83 3.80 -6.19 -3.02
N THR A 84 2.72 -6.95 -3.13
CA THR A 84 2.24 -7.35 -4.45
C THR A 84 1.83 -6.12 -5.27
N LEU A 85 1.31 -5.06 -4.62
CA LEU A 85 1.09 -3.76 -5.25
C LEU A 85 2.40 -3.10 -5.71
N LEU A 86 3.45 -3.09 -4.87
CA LEU A 86 4.76 -2.56 -5.24
C LEU A 86 5.36 -3.28 -6.46
N ASP A 87 5.26 -4.60 -6.48
CA ASP A 87 5.83 -5.41 -7.54
C ASP A 87 5.01 -5.30 -8.82
N ALA A 88 3.68 -5.25 -8.73
CA ALA A 88 2.81 -4.99 -9.89
C ALA A 88 3.05 -3.58 -10.48
N PHE A 89 3.22 -2.57 -9.64
CA PHE A 89 3.54 -1.20 -10.08
C PHE A 89 4.93 -1.16 -10.74
N GLY A 90 5.94 -1.75 -10.10
CA GLY A 90 7.30 -1.80 -10.61
C GLY A 90 7.45 -2.62 -11.90
N ALA A 91 6.61 -3.64 -12.10
CA ALA A 91 6.58 -4.41 -13.34
C ALA A 91 6.04 -3.62 -14.55
N GLY A 92 5.35 -2.49 -14.31
CA GLY A 92 4.84 -1.62 -15.38
C GLY A 92 3.79 -2.26 -16.29
N LYS A 93 3.17 -3.37 -15.88
CA LYS A 93 2.18 -4.11 -16.67
C LYS A 93 0.78 -3.52 -16.61
N THR A 94 0.48 -2.79 -15.54
CA THR A 94 -0.80 -2.11 -15.34
C THR A 94 -0.68 -0.65 -15.80
N PRO A 95 -1.53 -0.18 -16.73
CA PRO A 95 -1.53 1.21 -17.18
C PRO A 95 -1.67 2.22 -16.03
N GLN A 96 -0.99 3.36 -16.13
CA GLN A 96 -1.07 4.43 -15.14
C GLN A 96 -2.52 4.89 -14.87
N ALA A 97 -3.34 4.99 -15.92
CA ALA A 97 -4.75 5.38 -15.79
C ALA A 97 -5.55 4.41 -14.89
N ASP A 98 -5.16 3.14 -14.81
CA ASP A 98 -5.84 2.16 -13.98
C ASP A 98 -5.50 2.38 -12.50
N TRP A 99 -4.27 2.76 -12.20
CA TRP A 99 -3.82 3.18 -10.86
C TRP A 99 -4.54 4.45 -10.40
N GLU A 100 -4.64 5.46 -11.28
CA GLU A 100 -5.35 6.71 -11.00
C GLU A 100 -6.85 6.44 -10.70
N ARG A 101 -7.49 5.58 -11.51
CA ARG A 101 -8.88 5.15 -11.26
C ARG A 101 -9.01 4.41 -9.94
N ALA A 102 -8.05 3.54 -9.59
CA ALA A 102 -8.07 2.84 -8.32
C ALA A 102 -7.96 3.81 -7.12
N VAL A 103 -7.08 4.81 -7.19
CA VAL A 103 -6.99 5.84 -6.15
C VAL A 103 -8.29 6.63 -6.04
N ALA A 104 -8.89 7.02 -7.16
CA ALA A 104 -10.17 7.74 -7.15
C ALA A 104 -11.29 6.92 -6.49
N ARG A 105 -11.39 5.63 -6.81
CA ARG A 105 -12.36 4.71 -6.19
C ARG A 105 -12.11 4.52 -4.70
N ALA A 106 -10.86 4.31 -4.31
CA ALA A 106 -10.49 4.15 -2.90
C ALA A 106 -10.87 5.38 -2.06
N ARG A 107 -10.54 6.58 -2.55
CA ARG A 107 -10.91 7.84 -1.89
C ARG A 107 -12.43 8.02 -1.81
N ALA A 108 -13.17 7.67 -2.87
CA ALA A 108 -14.63 7.74 -2.86
C ALA A 108 -15.26 6.79 -1.82
N ALA A 109 -14.74 5.57 -1.69
CA ALA A 109 -15.20 4.62 -0.68
C ALA A 109 -14.96 5.13 0.75
N GLU A 110 -13.78 5.73 1.01
CA GLU A 110 -13.47 6.33 2.31
C GLU A 110 -14.34 7.54 2.63
N LEU A 111 -14.62 8.39 1.64
CA LEU A 111 -15.50 9.55 1.79
C LEU A 111 -16.94 9.14 2.12
N GLY A 112 -17.45 8.09 1.48
CA GLY A 112 -18.81 7.57 1.75
C GLY A 112 -18.96 6.87 3.09
N ALA A 113 -17.85 6.57 3.77
CA ALA A 113 -17.83 5.89 5.07
C ALA A 113 -17.62 6.83 6.26
N ASN A 114 -17.40 8.12 6.00
CA ASN A 114 -17.20 9.17 7.00
C ASN A 114 -18.51 9.86 7.37
#